data_AF-A0A7C2Z3Z9-F1
#
_entry.id   AF-A0A7C2Z3Z9-F1
#
_cell.length_a   1.000
_cell.length_b   1.000
_cell.length_c   1.000
_cell.angle_alpha   90.00
_cell.angle_beta   90.00
_cell.angle_gamma   90.00
#
_symmetry.space_group_name_H-M   'P 1'
#
loop_
_entity.id
_entity.type
_entity.pdbx_description
1 polymer ?
#
loop_
_entity_poly.entity_id
_entity_poly.type
_entity_poly.pdbx_seq_one_letter_code
_entity_poly.pdbx_strand_id
1 'polypeptide(L)'
;MRKPTFSPTKLTTYLTCRVKYHWAYMTRYGRLMRRPNPAFAFGANLHRALEFFHTAGGAEKLSPDEFRHALERLWSDAGFESAQQSEAFKQHGHALASQYYEAQAAQPAAAVVLFTERMLRRDMGRYILTGRIDRVDEHPDGALEIIDYKSGRAEVDENQVRNDLALHCYALLLQEIYPDRPLWIALYALRPNKKVAVPLDADALAEFRELLDALVAQILDEDWELLAPRWIPHCAGCEFLELCVRKLGLTHAE
;
A
#
# COMPACT_ATOMS: atom_id res chain seq x y z
N MET A 1 -24.09 -16.49 3.38
CA MET A 1 -22.94 -16.00 4.19
C MET A 1 -22.23 -14.89 3.43
N ARG A 2 -21.70 -13.87 4.12
CA ARG A 2 -20.90 -12.80 3.49
C ARG A 2 -19.54 -13.38 3.09
N LYS A 3 -19.15 -13.23 1.82
CA LYS A 3 -17.83 -13.68 1.32
C LYS A 3 -16.69 -13.00 2.10
N PRO A 4 -15.61 -13.71 2.44
CA PRO A 4 -14.44 -13.12 3.08
C PRO A 4 -13.78 -12.08 2.16
N THR A 5 -13.24 -11.01 2.74
CA THR A 5 -12.61 -9.92 1.99
C THR A 5 -11.11 -9.87 2.26
N PHE A 6 -10.33 -9.90 1.17
CA PHE A 6 -8.87 -9.84 1.16
C PHE A 6 -8.39 -8.55 0.52
N SER A 7 -7.30 -8.02 1.05
CA SER A 7 -6.59 -6.86 0.51
C SER A 7 -5.09 -7.14 0.49
N PRO A 8 -4.29 -6.38 -0.29
CA PRO A 8 -2.84 -6.56 -0.31
C PRO A 8 -2.22 -6.59 1.09
N THR A 9 -2.61 -5.65 1.96
CA THR A 9 -2.13 -5.60 3.35
C THR A 9 -2.45 -6.87 4.14
N LYS A 10 -3.65 -7.43 3.98
CA LYS A 10 -4.05 -8.68 4.63
C LYS A 10 -3.21 -9.85 4.12
N LEU A 11 -3.04 -9.96 2.81
CA LEU A 11 -2.28 -11.02 2.16
C LEU A 11 -0.80 -10.96 2.56
N THR A 12 -0.18 -9.79 2.50
CA THR A 12 1.19 -9.57 2.98
C THR A 12 1.32 -9.93 4.45
N THR A 13 0.36 -9.54 5.31
CA THR A 13 0.40 -9.90 6.74
C THR A 13 0.40 -11.41 6.94
N TYR A 14 -0.41 -12.16 6.17
CA TYR A 14 -0.43 -13.62 6.23
C TYR A 14 0.91 -14.23 5.79
N LEU A 15 1.42 -13.79 4.64
CA LEU A 15 2.70 -14.25 4.09
C LEU A 15 3.88 -13.93 5.02
N THR A 16 3.84 -12.81 5.74
CA THR A 16 4.85 -12.47 6.75
C THR A 16 4.71 -13.31 8.01
N CYS A 17 3.50 -13.43 8.56
CA CYS A 17 3.25 -14.17 9.80
C CYS A 17 1.76 -14.55 9.94
N ARG A 18 1.48 -15.84 9.77
CA ARG A 18 0.14 -16.45 9.95
C ARG A 18 -0.48 -16.12 11.31
N VAL A 19 0.32 -16.16 12.38
CA VAL A 19 -0.13 -15.83 13.75
C VAL A 19 -0.52 -14.36 13.88
N LYS A 20 0.25 -13.44 13.27
CA LYS A 20 -0.10 -12.02 13.23
C LYS A 20 -1.40 -11.81 12.46
N TYR A 21 -1.59 -12.49 11.33
CA TYR A 21 -2.83 -12.42 10.55
C TYR A 21 -4.04 -12.83 11.39
N HIS A 22 -3.94 -13.96 12.10
CA HIS A 22 -4.98 -14.44 12.99
C HIS A 22 -5.34 -13.39 14.05
N TRP A 23 -4.36 -12.89 14.79
CA TRP A 23 -4.60 -11.87 15.82
C TRP A 23 -5.18 -10.57 15.25
N ALA A 24 -4.66 -10.09 14.12
CA ALA A 24 -5.03 -8.82 13.52
C ALA A 24 -6.43 -8.84 12.88
N TYR A 25 -6.84 -9.94 12.25
CA TYR A 25 -8.02 -9.96 11.39
C TYR A 25 -9.11 -10.94 11.79
N MET A 26 -8.80 -11.95 12.61
CA MET A 26 -9.75 -13.00 12.99
C MET A 26 -10.20 -12.90 14.45
N THR A 27 -9.53 -12.07 15.25
CA THR A 27 -9.84 -11.91 16.67
C THR A 27 -10.10 -10.45 17.03
N ARG A 28 -10.68 -10.24 18.22
CA ARG A 28 -10.86 -8.89 18.79
C ARG A 28 -9.53 -8.17 19.07
N TYR A 29 -8.41 -8.89 19.18
CA TYR A 29 -7.13 -8.30 19.54
C TYR A 29 -6.61 -7.31 18.50
N GLY A 30 -6.91 -7.52 17.21
CA GLY A 30 -6.51 -6.61 16.15
C GLY A 30 -7.00 -5.17 16.34
N ARG A 31 -8.17 -4.98 16.96
CA ARG A 31 -8.67 -3.65 17.34
C ARG A 31 -8.07 -3.15 18.65
N LEU A 32 -7.94 -4.03 19.64
CA LEU A 32 -7.56 -3.67 21.01
C LEU A 32 -6.07 -3.35 21.17
N MET A 33 -5.21 -3.98 20.36
CA MET A 33 -3.76 -3.88 20.50
C MET A 33 -3.12 -3.05 19.40
N ARG A 34 -3.91 -2.32 18.61
CA ARG A 34 -3.38 -1.40 17.60
C ARG A 34 -2.57 -0.30 18.30
N ARG A 35 -1.31 -0.16 17.92
CA ARG A 35 -0.41 0.89 18.42
C ARG A 35 -0.29 2.04 17.41
N PRO A 36 0.06 3.26 17.86
CA PRO A 36 0.57 4.29 16.97
C PRO A 36 1.71 3.73 16.13
N ASN A 37 1.74 4.10 14.84
CA ASN A 37 2.81 3.74 13.94
C ASN A 37 3.19 4.99 13.14
N PRO A 38 4.24 5.72 13.57
CA PRO A 38 4.65 6.97 12.95
C PRO A 38 4.97 6.84 11.45
N ALA A 39 5.55 5.70 11.03
CA ALA A 39 5.87 5.47 9.63
C ALA A 39 4.60 5.32 8.75
N PHE A 40 3.58 4.61 9.24
CA PHE A 40 2.29 4.51 8.56
C PHE A 40 1.51 5.82 8.60
N ALA A 41 1.54 6.54 9.73
CA ALA A 41 0.95 7.87 9.84
C ALA A 41 1.59 8.86 8.85
N PHE A 42 2.92 8.84 8.75
CA PHE A 42 3.67 9.65 7.79
C PHE A 42 3.30 9.33 6.35
N GLY A 43 3.29 8.05 5.97
CA GLY A 43 2.84 7.62 4.64
C GLY A 43 1.42 8.09 4.34
N ALA A 44 0.47 7.87 5.25
CA ALA A 44 -0.91 8.31 5.07
C ALA A 44 -1.05 9.83 4.90
N ASN A 45 -0.22 10.63 5.58
CA ASN A 45 -0.18 12.08 5.40
C ASN A 45 0.31 12.47 3.99
N LEU A 46 1.36 11.82 3.50
CA LEU A 46 1.88 12.08 2.16
C LEU A 46 0.90 11.66 1.06
N HIS A 47 0.22 10.52 1.21
CA HIS A 47 -0.81 10.08 0.25
C HIS A 47 -1.94 11.10 0.14
N ARG A 48 -2.46 11.60 1.28
CA ARG A 48 -3.50 12.65 1.28
C ARG A 48 -3.05 13.93 0.56
N ALA A 49 -1.81 14.33 0.75
CA ALA A 49 -1.26 15.50 0.06
C ALA A 49 -1.13 15.25 -1.45
N LEU A 50 -0.62 14.08 -1.85
CA LEU A 50 -0.48 13.69 -3.26
C LEU A 50 -1.82 13.51 -3.96
N GLU A 51 -2.82 12.95 -3.26
CA GLU A 51 -4.20 12.87 -3.73
C GLU A 51 -4.73 14.26 -4.09
N PHE A 52 -4.59 15.22 -3.17
CA PHE A 52 -4.98 16.60 -3.42
C PHE A 52 -4.23 17.20 -4.61
N PHE A 53 -2.90 17.04 -4.65
CA PHE A 53 -2.05 17.57 -5.70
C PHE A 53 -2.51 17.11 -7.09
N HIS A 54 -2.69 15.81 -7.27
CA HIS A 54 -3.09 15.24 -8.56
C HIS A 54 -4.54 15.56 -8.93
N THR A 55 -5.46 15.56 -7.96
CA THR A 55 -6.86 15.90 -8.20
C THR A 55 -7.04 17.37 -8.60
N ALA A 56 -6.16 18.26 -8.12
CA ALA A 56 -6.19 19.68 -8.45
C ALA A 56 -5.49 20.03 -9.77
N GLY A 57 -4.94 19.04 -10.50
CA GLY A 57 -4.25 19.26 -11.78
C GLY A 57 -2.73 19.39 -11.68
N GLY A 58 -2.14 18.98 -10.54
CA GLY A 58 -0.69 18.90 -10.36
C GLY A 58 0.03 20.24 -10.48
N ALA A 59 1.30 20.20 -10.87
CA ALA A 59 2.17 21.39 -10.98
C ALA A 59 1.76 22.35 -12.11
N GLU A 60 0.87 21.94 -13.01
CA GLU A 60 0.33 22.82 -14.05
C GLU A 60 -0.73 23.80 -13.52
N LYS A 61 -1.41 23.43 -12.41
CA LYS A 61 -2.54 24.17 -11.85
C LYS A 61 -2.31 24.67 -10.43
N LEU A 62 -1.43 24.01 -9.69
CA LEU A 62 -1.05 24.40 -8.34
C LEU A 62 0.33 25.03 -8.34
N SER A 63 0.50 26.09 -7.55
CA SER A 63 1.81 26.61 -7.17
C SER A 63 2.47 25.75 -6.07
N PRO A 64 3.80 25.85 -5.88
CA PRO A 64 4.49 25.13 -4.80
C PRO A 64 3.93 25.50 -3.42
N ASP A 65 3.55 26.77 -3.22
CA ASP A 65 2.97 27.24 -1.97
C ASP A 65 1.58 26.65 -1.71
N GLU A 66 0.71 26.56 -2.72
CA GLU A 66 -0.61 25.94 -2.55
C GLU A 66 -0.48 24.46 -2.16
N PHE A 67 0.46 23.73 -2.78
CA PHE A 67 0.71 22.34 -2.41
C PHE A 67 1.28 22.22 -0.98
N ARG A 68 2.22 23.10 -0.60
CA ARG A 68 2.76 23.18 0.76
C ARG A 68 1.65 23.42 1.79
N HIS A 69 0.80 24.41 1.59
CA HIS A 69 -0.32 24.71 2.49
C HIS A 69 -1.34 23.57 2.53
N ALA A 70 -1.55 22.86 1.42
CA ALA A 70 -2.41 21.68 1.42
C ALA A 70 -1.88 20.57 2.32
N LEU A 71 -0.55 20.32 2.32
CA LEU A 71 0.06 19.37 3.25
C LEU A 71 -0.19 19.77 4.71
N GLU A 72 -0.01 21.04 5.06
CA GLU A 72 -0.27 21.54 6.43
C GLU A 72 -1.73 21.33 6.84
N ARG A 73 -2.65 21.76 5.97
CA ARG A 73 -4.09 21.71 6.23
C ARG A 73 -4.62 20.28 6.32
N LEU A 74 -4.09 19.38 5.50
CA LEU A 74 -4.53 17.98 5.47
C LEU A 74 -3.83 17.14 6.52
N TRP A 75 -2.78 17.64 7.19
CA TRP A 75 -1.99 16.87 8.14
C TRP A 75 -2.85 16.34 9.30
N SER A 76 -2.60 15.10 9.70
CA SER A 76 -3.23 14.45 10.84
C SER A 76 -2.16 13.93 11.78
N ASP A 77 -2.27 14.31 13.05
CA ASP A 77 -1.41 13.83 14.13
C ASP A 77 -1.74 12.40 14.59
N ALA A 78 -2.78 11.78 14.02
CA ALA A 78 -3.20 10.44 14.39
C ALA A 78 -2.14 9.40 13.99
N GLY A 79 -1.69 8.61 14.97
CA GLY A 79 -0.71 7.54 14.77
C GLY A 79 0.73 7.95 15.09
N PHE A 80 0.98 9.20 15.49
CA PHE A 80 2.22 9.62 16.14
C PHE A 80 2.12 9.46 17.67
N GLU A 81 3.27 9.30 18.32
CA GLU A 81 3.39 9.12 19.76
C GLU A 81 3.28 10.45 20.53
N SER A 82 3.60 11.57 19.87
CA SER A 82 3.51 12.92 20.45
C SER A 82 3.34 13.98 19.36
N ALA A 83 2.89 15.18 19.76
CA ALA A 83 2.80 16.33 18.86
C ALA A 83 4.19 16.76 18.34
N GLN A 84 5.22 16.67 19.17
CA GLN A 84 6.60 16.97 18.76
C GLN A 84 7.10 16.01 17.68
N GLN A 85 6.80 14.71 17.82
CA GLN A 85 7.14 13.72 16.82
C GLN A 85 6.37 13.98 15.51
N SER A 86 5.07 14.24 15.61
CA SER A 86 4.24 14.60 14.44
C SER A 86 4.80 15.80 13.68
N GLU A 87 5.18 16.86 14.40
CA GLU A 87 5.76 18.06 13.80
C GLU A 87 7.11 17.80 13.13
N ALA A 88 7.98 16.98 13.74
CA ALA A 88 9.23 16.57 13.10
C ALA A 88 8.97 15.80 11.79
N PHE A 89 8.00 14.88 11.77
CA PHE A 89 7.61 14.19 10.53
C PHE A 89 6.99 15.14 9.50
N LYS A 90 6.22 16.14 9.93
CA LYS A 90 5.63 17.15 9.04
C LYS A 90 6.70 17.95 8.31
N GLN A 91 7.75 18.38 9.01
CA GLN A 91 8.90 19.07 8.40
C GLN A 91 9.59 18.20 7.33
N HIS A 92 9.78 16.91 7.60
CA HIS A 92 10.27 15.97 6.58
C HIS A 92 9.29 15.83 5.40
N GLY A 93 7.99 15.83 5.67
CA GLY A 93 6.95 15.79 4.65
C GLY A 93 7.01 16.99 3.71
N HIS A 94 7.25 18.19 4.24
CA HIS A 94 7.45 19.40 3.44
C HIS A 94 8.63 19.28 2.48
N ALA A 95 9.76 18.75 2.94
CA ALA A 95 10.94 18.55 2.08
C ALA A 95 10.63 17.59 0.93
N LEU A 96 9.97 16.47 1.21
CA LEU A 96 9.57 15.50 0.17
C LEU A 96 8.53 16.08 -0.79
N ALA A 97 7.55 16.84 -0.28
CA ALA A 97 6.54 17.49 -1.12
C ALA A 97 7.16 18.52 -2.07
N SER A 98 8.11 19.33 -1.60
CA SER A 98 8.84 20.29 -2.45
C SER A 98 9.60 19.58 -3.56
N GLN A 99 10.40 18.56 -3.22
CA GLN A 99 11.18 17.79 -4.19
C GLN A 99 10.26 17.10 -5.21
N TYR A 100 9.15 16.53 -4.75
CA TYR A 100 8.15 15.93 -5.61
C TYR A 100 7.57 16.96 -6.59
N TYR A 101 7.15 18.12 -6.09
CA TYR A 101 6.61 19.21 -6.91
C TYR A 101 7.61 19.64 -7.99
N GLU A 102 8.87 19.92 -7.60
CA GLU A 102 9.92 20.38 -8.51
C GLU A 102 10.15 19.38 -9.64
N ALA A 103 10.18 18.07 -9.34
CA ALA A 103 10.33 17.03 -10.35
C ALA A 103 9.13 16.97 -11.31
N GLN A 104 7.89 17.08 -10.82
CA GLN A 104 6.70 17.08 -11.67
C GLN A 104 6.61 18.35 -12.52
N ALA A 105 7.02 19.50 -11.99
CA ALA A 105 7.05 20.77 -12.73
C ALA A 105 8.12 20.78 -13.83
N ALA A 106 9.28 20.15 -13.58
CA ALA A 106 10.37 20.06 -14.54
C ALA A 106 10.06 19.13 -15.72
N GLN A 107 9.26 18.09 -15.49
CA GLN A 107 8.88 17.11 -16.51
C GLN A 107 7.38 16.81 -16.43
N PRO A 108 6.52 17.68 -17.00
CA PRO A 108 5.10 17.42 -17.10
C PRO A 108 4.84 16.09 -17.81
N ALA A 109 4.03 15.23 -17.19
CA ALA A 109 3.68 13.94 -17.77
C ALA A 109 2.70 14.12 -18.93
N ALA A 110 2.92 13.40 -20.03
CA ALA A 110 1.92 13.33 -21.11
C ALA A 110 0.68 12.51 -20.72
N ALA A 111 0.79 11.69 -19.67
CA ALA A 111 -0.33 10.92 -19.13
C ALA A 111 -1.25 11.81 -18.29
N VAL A 112 -2.55 11.53 -18.35
CA VAL A 112 -3.58 12.24 -17.58
C VAL A 112 -4.00 11.42 -16.37
N VAL A 113 -4.21 12.05 -15.22
CA VAL A 113 -4.68 11.35 -14.03
C VAL A 113 -6.13 10.89 -14.25
N LEU A 114 -6.36 9.57 -14.25
CA LEU A 114 -7.69 9.00 -14.39
C LEU A 114 -8.44 9.01 -13.05
N PHE A 115 -7.77 8.62 -11.97
CA PHE A 115 -8.25 8.81 -10.59
C PHE A 115 -7.14 8.62 -9.55
N THR A 116 -7.39 9.10 -8.34
CA THR A 116 -6.55 8.94 -7.14
C THR A 116 -7.35 8.31 -5.99
N GLU A 117 -6.63 7.67 -5.04
CA GLU A 117 -7.11 7.10 -3.77
C GLU A 117 -8.43 6.31 -3.84
N ARG A 118 -8.68 5.63 -4.97
CA ARG A 118 -9.96 4.98 -5.23
C ARG A 118 -9.99 3.57 -4.66
N MET A 119 -10.98 3.29 -3.83
CA MET A 119 -11.26 1.94 -3.34
C MET A 119 -11.98 1.13 -4.42
N LEU A 120 -11.35 0.07 -4.90
CA LEU A 120 -11.94 -0.89 -5.81
C LEU A 120 -12.23 -2.22 -5.11
N ARG A 121 -13.18 -2.96 -5.65
CA ARG A 121 -13.57 -4.28 -5.17
C ARG A 121 -14.00 -5.16 -6.34
N ARG A 122 -13.63 -6.44 -6.29
CA ARG A 122 -13.98 -7.45 -7.28
C ARG A 122 -14.43 -8.73 -6.58
N ASP A 123 -15.49 -9.34 -7.08
CA ASP A 123 -15.90 -10.68 -6.65
C ASP A 123 -15.05 -11.73 -7.38
N MET A 124 -14.33 -12.53 -6.61
CA MET A 124 -13.38 -13.55 -7.10
C MET A 124 -13.96 -14.96 -6.99
N GLY A 125 -15.28 -15.08 -6.81
CA GLY A 125 -15.95 -16.37 -6.56
C GLY A 125 -15.96 -16.69 -5.07
N ARG A 126 -14.90 -17.32 -4.54
CA ARG A 126 -14.83 -17.74 -3.11
C ARG A 126 -14.62 -16.57 -2.15
N TYR A 127 -14.13 -15.43 -2.63
CA TYR A 127 -13.78 -14.27 -1.81
C TYR A 127 -13.98 -12.95 -2.57
N ILE A 128 -13.85 -11.83 -1.87
CA ILE A 128 -13.80 -10.49 -2.45
C ILE A 128 -12.37 -9.97 -2.38
N LEU A 129 -11.79 -9.58 -3.51
CA LEU A 129 -10.55 -8.80 -3.54
C LEU A 129 -10.90 -7.31 -3.42
N THR A 130 -10.18 -6.57 -2.59
CA THR A 130 -10.32 -5.12 -2.48
C THR A 130 -8.96 -4.44 -2.31
N GLY A 131 -8.86 -3.21 -2.77
CA GLY A 131 -7.65 -2.42 -2.67
C GLY A 131 -7.95 -0.95 -2.90
N ARG A 132 -7.23 -0.07 -2.21
CA ARG A 132 -7.19 1.35 -2.52
C ARG A 132 -5.98 1.59 -3.40
N ILE A 133 -6.22 2.06 -4.61
CA ILE A 133 -5.16 2.40 -5.56
C ILE A 133 -4.83 3.88 -5.38
N ASP A 134 -3.56 4.21 -5.15
CA ASP A 134 -3.15 5.58 -4.86
C ASP A 134 -3.36 6.50 -6.07
N ARG A 135 -2.92 6.07 -7.26
CA ARG A 135 -3.10 6.79 -8.52
C ARG A 135 -3.16 5.84 -9.71
N VAL A 136 -4.04 6.15 -10.66
CA VAL A 136 -4.03 5.58 -12.01
C VAL A 136 -3.93 6.70 -13.01
N ASP A 137 -2.92 6.63 -13.88
CA ASP A 137 -2.72 7.56 -14.99
C ASP A 137 -3.10 6.86 -16.31
N GLU A 138 -3.60 7.63 -17.28
CA GLU A 138 -3.93 7.19 -18.63
C GLU A 138 -2.95 7.82 -19.62
N HIS A 139 -2.19 6.97 -20.31
CA HIS A 139 -1.23 7.39 -21.33
C HIS A 139 -1.93 7.76 -22.66
N PRO A 140 -1.27 8.56 -23.53
CA PRO A 140 -1.84 8.96 -24.82
C PRO A 140 -2.22 7.80 -25.76
N ASP A 141 -1.57 6.64 -25.60
CA ASP A 141 -1.86 5.41 -26.36
C ASP A 141 -3.02 4.58 -25.77
N GLY A 142 -3.60 5.04 -24.66
CA GLY A 142 -4.66 4.34 -23.94
C GLY A 142 -4.18 3.28 -22.96
N ALA A 143 -2.87 3.14 -22.70
CA ALA A 143 -2.39 2.32 -21.60
C ALA A 143 -2.73 2.95 -20.23
N LEU A 144 -2.97 2.11 -19.21
CA LEU A 144 -3.19 2.56 -17.84
C LEU A 144 -1.99 2.24 -16.96
N GLU A 145 -1.46 3.23 -16.24
CA GLU A 145 -0.36 3.07 -15.29
C GLU A 145 -0.87 3.14 -13.85
N ILE A 146 -0.74 2.04 -13.12
CA ILE A 146 -1.02 1.96 -11.69
C ILE A 146 0.22 2.40 -10.94
N ILE A 147 0.08 3.39 -10.06
CA ILE A 147 1.20 4.01 -9.35
C ILE A 147 0.93 3.90 -7.86
N ASP A 148 1.84 3.24 -7.14
CA ASP A 148 1.80 3.12 -5.68
C ASP A 148 2.99 3.88 -5.07
N TYR A 149 2.68 4.77 -4.11
CA TYR A 149 3.66 5.63 -3.46
C TYR A 149 4.28 4.95 -2.24
N LYS A 150 5.61 4.99 -2.16
CA LYS A 150 6.38 4.45 -1.04
C LYS A 150 7.18 5.57 -0.35
N SER A 151 6.70 6.00 0.81
CA SER A 151 7.37 7.00 1.67
C SER A 151 8.58 6.46 2.45
N GLY A 152 8.64 5.14 2.63
CA GLY A 152 9.68 4.47 3.44
C GLY A 152 10.83 3.85 2.63
N ARG A 153 10.73 3.77 1.30
CA ARG A 153 11.76 3.12 0.47
C ARG A 153 12.88 4.08 0.11
N ALA A 154 14.12 3.65 0.31
CA ALA A 154 15.33 4.38 -0.09
C ALA A 154 15.70 4.14 -1.56
N GLU A 155 15.25 3.02 -2.12
CA GLU A 155 15.51 2.63 -3.50
C GLU A 155 14.29 1.91 -4.10
N VAL A 156 14.24 1.90 -5.42
CA VAL A 156 13.28 1.14 -6.22
C VAL A 156 13.93 0.72 -7.53
N ASP A 157 13.68 -0.51 -7.94
CA ASP A 157 14.15 -1.14 -9.17
C ASP A 157 13.03 -1.96 -9.83
N GLU A 158 13.26 -2.41 -11.07
CA GLU A 158 12.26 -3.16 -11.82
C GLU A 158 11.87 -4.49 -11.17
N ASN A 159 12.82 -5.18 -10.54
CA ASN A 159 12.55 -6.46 -9.92
C ASN A 159 11.59 -6.30 -8.72
N GLN A 160 11.75 -5.24 -7.95
CA GLN A 160 10.80 -4.89 -6.88
C GLN A 160 9.41 -4.58 -7.42
N VAL A 161 9.30 -3.90 -8.56
CA VAL A 161 7.99 -3.56 -9.17
C VAL A 161 7.32 -4.83 -9.72
N ARG A 162 8.06 -5.65 -10.48
CA ARG A 162 7.57 -6.91 -11.09
C ARG A 162 7.11 -7.95 -10.08
N ASN A 163 7.56 -7.88 -8.84
CA ASN A 163 7.18 -8.82 -7.79
C ASN A 163 6.29 -8.20 -6.69
N ASP A 164 5.81 -6.96 -6.87
CA ASP A 164 5.01 -6.29 -5.84
C ASP A 164 3.57 -6.83 -5.82
N LEU A 165 3.22 -7.54 -4.75
CA LEU A 165 1.90 -8.16 -4.56
C LEU A 165 0.74 -7.15 -4.58
N ALA A 166 0.95 -5.92 -4.09
CA ALA A 166 -0.11 -4.91 -4.08
C ALA A 166 -0.41 -4.43 -5.50
N LEU A 167 0.63 -4.14 -6.28
CA LEU A 167 0.47 -3.73 -7.68
C LEU A 167 -0.27 -4.79 -8.52
N HIS A 168 0.03 -6.07 -8.34
CA HIS A 168 -0.67 -7.14 -9.06
C HIS A 168 -2.13 -7.29 -8.60
N CYS A 169 -2.42 -7.13 -7.30
CA CYS A 169 -3.81 -7.08 -6.83
C CYS A 169 -4.57 -5.89 -7.43
N TYR A 170 -3.94 -4.72 -7.53
CA TYR A 170 -4.53 -3.53 -8.13
C TYR A 170 -4.77 -3.72 -9.63
N ALA A 171 -3.85 -4.38 -10.33
CA ALA A 171 -4.04 -4.74 -11.73
C ALA A 171 -5.24 -5.66 -11.93
N LEU A 172 -5.43 -6.69 -11.10
CA LEU A 172 -6.63 -7.54 -11.15
C LEU A 172 -7.93 -6.77 -10.88
N LEU A 173 -7.90 -5.75 -10.03
CA LEU A 173 -9.05 -4.89 -9.75
C LEU A 173 -9.34 -3.96 -10.94
N LEU A 174 -8.29 -3.43 -11.57
CA LEU A 174 -8.42 -2.48 -12.68
C LEU A 174 -8.84 -3.18 -13.98
N GLN A 175 -8.30 -4.37 -14.26
CA GLN A 175 -8.63 -5.18 -15.43
C GLN A 175 -10.13 -5.56 -15.49
N GLU A 176 -10.81 -5.71 -14.34
CA GLU A 176 -12.27 -5.93 -14.32
C GLU A 176 -13.05 -4.74 -14.89
N ILE A 177 -12.54 -3.53 -14.71
CA ILE A 177 -13.18 -2.29 -15.16
C ILE A 177 -12.75 -1.97 -16.60
N TYR A 178 -11.49 -2.29 -16.94
CA TYR A 178 -10.86 -1.98 -18.22
C TYR A 178 -10.16 -3.22 -18.81
N PRO A 179 -10.93 -4.21 -19.31
CA PRO A 179 -10.38 -5.52 -19.70
C PRO A 179 -9.40 -5.48 -20.87
N ASP A 180 -9.62 -4.59 -21.83
CA ASP A 180 -8.86 -4.54 -23.09
C ASP A 180 -7.73 -3.50 -23.08
N ARG A 181 -7.47 -2.85 -21.94
CA ARG A 181 -6.46 -1.78 -21.85
C ARG A 181 -5.12 -2.36 -21.36
N PRO A 182 -4.00 -2.07 -22.06
CA PRO A 182 -2.67 -2.42 -21.57
C PRO A 182 -2.41 -1.81 -20.19
N LEU A 183 -1.79 -2.58 -19.30
CA LEU A 183 -1.49 -2.14 -17.94
C LEU A 183 0.02 -1.95 -17.75
N TRP A 184 0.37 -0.89 -17.05
CA TRP A 184 1.67 -0.66 -16.45
C TRP A 184 1.51 -0.64 -14.94
N ILE A 185 2.52 -1.13 -14.23
CA ILE A 185 2.60 -1.02 -12.79
C ILE A 185 3.88 -0.29 -12.40
N ALA A 186 3.77 0.59 -11.41
CA ALA A 186 4.86 1.45 -11.01
C ALA A 186 4.90 1.65 -9.51
N LEU A 187 6.13 1.71 -8.99
CA LEU A 187 6.40 2.17 -7.64
C LEU A 187 7.08 3.53 -7.71
N TYR A 188 6.61 4.45 -6.88
CA TYR A 188 7.22 5.75 -6.69
C TYR A 188 7.82 5.85 -5.29
N ALA A 189 9.15 5.77 -5.20
CA ALA A 189 9.85 5.99 -3.94
C ALA A 189 10.02 7.51 -3.70
N LEU A 190 9.28 8.05 -2.73
CA LEU A 190 9.22 9.50 -2.49
C LEU A 190 10.56 10.06 -1.98
N ARG A 191 11.30 9.31 -1.17
CA ARG A 191 12.59 9.75 -0.61
C ARG A 191 13.67 9.99 -1.67
N PRO A 192 13.99 9.03 -2.55
CA PRO A 192 14.91 9.26 -3.66
C PRO A 192 14.23 9.99 -4.84
N ASN A 193 12.95 10.36 -4.71
CA ASN A 193 12.13 10.94 -5.75
C ASN A 193 12.22 10.18 -7.10
N LYS A 194 12.10 8.84 -7.02
CA LYS A 194 12.33 7.93 -8.14
C LYS A 194 11.08 7.10 -8.45
N LYS A 195 10.62 7.16 -9.70
CA LYS A 195 9.60 6.26 -10.25
C LYS A 195 10.26 5.15 -11.07
N VAL A 196 9.83 3.92 -10.87
CA VAL A 196 10.13 2.80 -11.78
C VAL A 196 8.81 2.19 -12.20
N ALA A 197 8.64 2.05 -13.50
CA ALA A 197 7.44 1.53 -14.14
C ALA A 197 7.82 0.37 -15.06
N VAL A 198 7.01 -0.68 -15.09
CA VAL A 198 7.18 -1.82 -16.00
C VAL A 198 5.84 -2.14 -16.65
N PRO A 199 5.83 -2.58 -17.92
CA PRO A 199 4.63 -3.10 -18.53
C PRO A 199 4.23 -4.40 -17.83
N LEU A 200 2.94 -4.57 -17.60
CA LEU A 200 2.39 -5.79 -17.00
C LEU A 200 1.85 -6.70 -18.10
N ASP A 201 2.47 -7.86 -18.21
CA ASP A 201 2.09 -8.90 -19.15
C ASP A 201 0.75 -9.57 -18.72
N ALA A 202 -0.11 -9.88 -19.69
CA ALA A 202 -1.43 -10.46 -19.44
C ALA A 202 -1.34 -11.90 -18.90
N ASP A 203 -0.37 -12.69 -19.37
CA ASP A 203 -0.12 -14.04 -18.89
C ASP A 203 0.44 -13.99 -17.46
N ALA A 204 1.35 -13.05 -17.17
CA ALA A 204 1.84 -12.84 -15.80
C ALA A 204 0.71 -12.46 -14.82
N LEU A 205 -0.26 -11.66 -15.26
CA LEU A 205 -1.42 -11.31 -14.43
C LEU A 205 -2.37 -12.50 -14.23
N ALA A 206 -2.52 -13.36 -15.24
CA ALA A 206 -3.29 -14.61 -15.14
C ALA A 206 -2.62 -15.61 -14.19
N GLU A 207 -1.30 -15.79 -14.28
CA GLU A 207 -0.52 -16.61 -13.34
C GLU A 207 -0.66 -16.08 -11.91
N PHE A 208 -0.52 -14.77 -11.71
CA PHE A 208 -0.73 -14.15 -10.40
C PHE A 208 -2.13 -14.41 -9.85
N ARG A 209 -3.16 -14.41 -10.72
CA ARG A 209 -4.54 -14.74 -10.31
C ARG A 209 -4.63 -16.15 -9.74
N GLU A 210 -4.03 -17.14 -10.40
CA GLU A 210 -4.02 -18.52 -9.92
C GLU A 210 -3.29 -18.66 -8.58
N LEU A 211 -2.12 -18.01 -8.45
CA LEU A 211 -1.35 -17.97 -7.21
C LEU A 211 -2.14 -17.31 -6.07
N LEU A 212 -2.87 -16.24 -6.37
CA LEU A 212 -3.72 -15.54 -5.40
C LEU A 212 -4.89 -16.42 -4.95
N ASP A 213 -5.56 -17.11 -5.89
CA ASP A 213 -6.65 -18.04 -5.57
C ASP A 213 -6.15 -19.19 -4.68
N ALA A 214 -4.98 -19.75 -4.99
CA ALA A 214 -4.34 -20.79 -4.17
C ALA A 214 -3.95 -20.29 -2.77
N LEU A 215 -3.37 -19.09 -2.68
CA LEU A 215 -3.03 -18.47 -1.39
C LEU A 215 -4.29 -18.23 -0.54
N VAL A 216 -5.36 -17.71 -1.14
CA VAL A 216 -6.61 -17.49 -0.41
C VAL A 216 -7.23 -18.82 0.02
N ALA A 217 -7.20 -19.86 -0.81
CA ALA A 217 -7.65 -21.19 -0.41
C ALA A 217 -6.89 -21.69 0.82
N GLN A 218 -5.56 -21.57 0.84
CA GLN A 218 -4.75 -21.92 2.01
C GLN A 218 -5.18 -21.16 3.27
N ILE A 219 -5.46 -19.85 3.16
CA ILE A 219 -5.89 -19.04 4.31
C ILE A 219 -7.28 -19.48 4.82
N LEU A 220 -8.18 -19.83 3.91
CA LEU A 220 -9.55 -20.22 4.25
C LEU A 220 -9.64 -21.63 4.84
N ASP A 221 -8.77 -22.53 4.36
CA ASP A 221 -8.74 -23.94 4.77
C ASP A 221 -7.75 -24.19 5.93
N GLU A 222 -7.11 -23.13 6.44
CA GLU A 222 -6.18 -23.16 7.56
C GLU A 222 -6.84 -23.59 8.88
N ASP A 223 -6.19 -24.48 9.62
CA ASP A 223 -6.56 -24.81 11.00
C ASP A 223 -5.93 -23.81 11.97
N TRP A 224 -6.72 -22.79 12.30
CA TRP A 224 -6.32 -21.72 13.21
C TRP A 224 -6.17 -22.14 14.67
N GLU A 225 -6.63 -23.34 15.05
CA GLU A 225 -6.45 -23.88 16.40
C GLU A 225 -5.04 -24.48 16.60
N LEU A 226 -4.39 -24.87 15.51
CA LEU A 226 -3.05 -25.49 15.49
C LEU A 226 -1.92 -24.51 15.16
N LEU A 227 -2.11 -23.22 15.43
CA LEU A 227 -1.09 -22.20 15.19
C LEU A 227 0.12 -22.36 16.13
N ALA A 228 1.26 -22.77 15.56
CA ALA A 228 2.55 -22.78 16.24
C ALA A 228 3.41 -21.56 15.81
N PRO A 229 3.65 -20.57 16.69
CA PRO A 229 4.49 -19.43 16.35
C PRO A 229 5.97 -19.83 16.28
N ARG A 230 6.72 -19.16 15.41
CA ARG A 230 8.19 -19.22 15.38
C ARG A 230 8.73 -17.81 15.47
N TRP A 231 9.86 -17.64 16.15
CA TRP A 231 10.53 -16.35 16.20
C TRP A 231 11.00 -15.98 14.79
N ILE A 232 10.68 -14.77 14.37
CA ILE A 232 11.11 -14.18 13.09
C ILE A 232 11.58 -12.74 13.34
N PRO A 233 12.38 -12.12 12.44
CA PRO A 233 12.86 -10.75 12.64
C PRO A 233 11.75 -9.72 12.91
N HIS A 234 10.57 -9.92 12.33
CA HIS A 234 9.39 -9.07 12.53
C HIS A 234 8.81 -9.13 13.96
N CYS A 235 9.17 -10.12 14.77
CA CYS A 235 8.67 -10.26 16.14
C CYS A 235 9.08 -9.08 17.04
N ALA A 236 10.30 -8.53 16.86
CA ALA A 236 10.83 -7.46 17.70
C ALA A 236 9.97 -6.18 17.73
N GLY A 237 9.28 -5.89 16.62
CA GLY A 237 8.37 -4.75 16.50
C GLY A 237 6.89 -5.12 16.43
N CYS A 238 6.53 -6.39 16.65
CA CYS A 238 5.16 -6.86 16.49
C CYS A 238 4.28 -6.46 17.68
N GLU A 239 3.18 -5.75 17.43
CA GLU A 239 2.23 -5.37 18.49
C GLU A 239 1.61 -6.56 19.23
N PHE A 240 1.62 -7.76 18.65
CA PHE A 240 1.06 -8.99 19.24
C PHE A 240 2.09 -9.88 19.93
N LEU A 241 3.35 -9.48 20.05
CA LEU A 241 4.41 -10.31 20.62
C LEU A 241 4.05 -10.88 21.99
N GLU A 242 3.49 -10.05 22.88
CA GLU A 242 3.08 -10.48 24.22
C GLU A 242 2.02 -11.59 24.18
N LEU A 243 1.08 -11.55 23.23
CA LEU A 243 0.10 -12.62 23.05
C LEU A 243 0.75 -13.90 22.54
N CYS A 244 1.69 -13.80 21.60
CA CYS A 244 2.42 -14.96 21.11
C CYS A 244 3.19 -15.66 22.25
N VAL A 245 3.87 -14.90 23.10
CA VAL A 245 4.59 -15.43 24.28
C VAL A 245 3.61 -16.08 25.27
N ARG A 246 2.56 -15.35 25.67
CA ARG A 246 1.67 -15.79 26.75
C ARG A 246 0.66 -16.86 26.37
N LYS A 247 0.15 -16.83 25.14
CA LYS A 247 -0.93 -17.74 24.68
C LYS A 247 -0.44 -18.90 23.83
N LEU A 248 0.66 -18.70 23.10
CA LEU A 248 1.16 -19.70 22.16
C LEU A 248 2.58 -20.19 22.52
N GLY A 249 3.12 -19.77 23.66
CA GLY A 249 4.41 -20.26 24.16
C GLY A 249 5.60 -19.87 23.29
N LEU A 250 5.51 -18.77 22.53
CA LEU A 250 6.64 -18.30 21.73
C LEU A 250 7.84 -17.96 22.63
N THR A 251 8.98 -18.59 22.36
CA THR A 251 10.28 -18.24 22.96
C THR A 251 11.16 -17.52 21.93
N HIS A 252 12.09 -16.68 22.39
CA HIS A 252 13.18 -16.23 21.53
C HIS A 252 13.99 -17.47 21.13
N ALA A 253 14.19 -17.65 19.82
CA ALA A 253 15.24 -18.55 19.37
C ALA A 253 16.58 -17.87 19.67
N GLU A 254 17.47 -18.58 20.35
CA GLU A 254 18.88 -18.20 20.52
C GLU A 254 19.57 -17.99 19.16
#